data_AF-L7Z3L3-F1
#
_entry.id   AF-L7Z3L3-F1
#
_cell.length_a   1.000
_cell.length_b   1.000
_cell.length_c   1.000
_cell.angle_alpha   90.00
_cell.angle_beta   90.00
_cell.angle_gamma   90.00
#
_symmetry.space_group_name_H-M   'P 1'
#
loop_
_entity.id
_entity.type
_entity.pdbx_description
1 polymer ?
#
loop_
_entity_poly.entity_id
_entity_poly.type
_entity_poly.pdbx_seq_one_letter_code
_entity_poly.pdbx_strand_id
1 'polypeptide(L)'
;MSQYLKLGDDQSPVQLDPHSEVGAFKVVGHCAWAKPEDKITPDFLRSRVEPWLTALFQSEHLNILIGAGLSSAIQESATGTKPQGMGWIEDLKVCKAEIDSYVAKTADASGRGKGNIEDQIRSINELIKGLEILTVQNLPVPPSPPGAPSYRNLKSELVELNNELTRCLKLFSDSVSYGEKLIRDANNDLKTETFT
;
A
#
# COMPACT_ATOMS: atom_id res chain seq x y z
N MET A 1 27.95 15.54 1.72
CA MET A 1 26.78 14.87 2.34
C MET A 1 26.36 13.78 1.36
N SER A 2 26.34 12.53 1.79
CA SER A 2 25.96 11.40 0.92
C SER A 2 24.44 11.38 0.77
N GLN A 3 23.98 11.19 -0.47
CA GLN A 3 22.56 11.09 -0.79
C GLN A 3 22.23 9.63 -1.12
N TYR A 4 20.99 9.23 -0.87
CA TYR A 4 20.53 7.88 -1.18
C TYR A 4 19.35 7.95 -2.13
N LEU A 5 19.39 7.15 -3.18
CA LEU A 5 18.34 7.04 -4.19
C LEU A 5 17.91 5.58 -4.29
N LYS A 6 16.60 5.33 -4.29
CA LYS A 6 16.04 4.01 -4.62
C LYS A 6 14.90 4.22 -5.61
N LEU A 7 15.09 3.74 -6.83
CA LEU A 7 14.08 3.69 -7.87
C LEU A 7 13.41 2.32 -7.89
N GLY A 8 12.28 2.21 -8.60
CA GLY A 8 11.48 0.98 -8.61
C GLY A 8 12.21 -0.26 -9.14
N ASP A 9 13.20 -0.08 -10.00
CA ASP A 9 14.07 -1.11 -10.58
C ASP A 9 15.30 -1.44 -9.73
N ASP A 10 15.56 -0.69 -8.65
CA ASP A 10 16.72 -0.91 -7.77
C ASP A 10 16.42 -1.97 -6.69
N GLN A 11 17.27 -3.01 -6.65
CA GLN A 11 17.20 -4.06 -5.62
C GLN A 11 17.51 -3.53 -4.20
N SER A 12 18.36 -2.50 -4.11
CA SER A 12 18.79 -1.88 -2.85
C SER A 12 19.03 -0.38 -3.05
N PRO A 13 18.94 0.45 -1.98
CA PRO A 13 19.26 1.87 -2.08
C PRO A 13 20.67 2.10 -2.67
N VAL A 14 20.74 2.96 -3.67
CA VAL A 14 21.98 3.41 -4.33
C VAL A 14 22.50 4.64 -3.59
N GLN A 15 23.75 4.60 -3.15
CA GLN A 15 24.40 5.74 -2.52
C GLN A 15 25.07 6.62 -3.59
N LEU A 16 24.83 7.93 -3.51
CA LEU A 16 25.37 8.98 -4.36
C LEU A 16 26.26 9.90 -3.54
N ASP A 17 27.53 9.98 -3.92
CA ASP A 17 28.48 10.93 -3.36
C ASP A 17 28.74 12.09 -4.33
N PRO A 18 29.16 13.27 -3.83
CA PRO A 18 29.55 14.37 -4.69
C PRO A 18 30.71 13.98 -5.61
N HIS A 19 30.60 14.31 -6.90
CA HIS A 19 31.72 14.25 -7.83
C HIS A 19 32.58 15.51 -7.69
N SER A 20 33.79 15.51 -8.27
CA SER A 20 34.70 16.67 -8.28
C SER A 20 34.15 17.90 -9.03
N GLU A 21 33.09 17.72 -9.81
CA GLU A 21 32.41 18.77 -10.55
C GLU A 21 31.14 19.19 -9.81
N VAL A 22 30.94 20.50 -9.66
CA VAL A 22 29.82 21.05 -8.89
C VAL A 22 28.49 20.60 -9.51
N GLY A 23 27.65 19.95 -8.70
CA GLY A 23 26.35 19.46 -9.13
C GLY A 23 26.35 18.10 -9.83
N ALA A 24 27.51 17.45 -9.99
CA ALA A 24 27.60 16.07 -10.44
C ALA A 24 27.75 15.10 -9.26
N PHE A 25 27.33 13.85 -9.48
CA PHE A 25 27.35 12.78 -8.50
C PHE A 25 28.15 11.60 -9.01
N LYS A 26 28.54 10.71 -8.10
CA LYS A 26 29.10 9.40 -8.40
C LYS A 26 28.43 8.33 -7.55
N VAL A 27 28.31 7.13 -8.09
CA VAL A 27 27.76 6.00 -7.35
C VAL A 27 28.81 5.38 -6.45
N VAL A 28 28.40 5.07 -5.22
CA VAL A 28 29.17 4.25 -4.29
C VAL A 28 28.61 2.83 -4.29
N GLY A 29 29.47 1.85 -4.59
CA GLY A 29 29.10 0.44 -4.58
C GLY A 29 28.50 -0.06 -5.91
N HIS A 30 27.71 -1.13 -5.83
CA HIS A 30 27.12 -1.77 -7.01
C HIS A 30 25.79 -1.10 -7.39
N CYS A 31 25.66 -0.73 -8.65
CA CYS A 31 24.44 -0.20 -9.24
C CYS A 31 24.24 -0.82 -10.63
N ALA A 32 23.00 -1.16 -10.95
CA ALA A 32 22.66 -1.84 -12.20
C ALA A 32 22.79 -0.93 -13.43
N TRP A 33 22.69 0.39 -13.23
CA TRP A 33 22.58 1.36 -14.32
C TRP A 33 23.74 2.37 -14.38
N ALA A 34 24.71 2.31 -13.47
CA ALA A 34 25.91 3.15 -13.47
C ALA A 34 27.10 2.39 -12.86
N LYS A 35 28.31 2.65 -13.38
CA LYS A 35 29.53 2.07 -12.82
C LYS A 35 30.03 2.92 -11.63
N PRO A 36 30.79 2.32 -10.70
CA PRO A 36 31.45 3.08 -9.65
C PRO A 36 32.32 4.19 -10.25
N GLU A 37 32.28 5.38 -9.65
CA GLU A 37 33.03 6.59 -10.08
C GLU A 37 32.61 7.21 -11.43
N ASP A 38 31.62 6.67 -12.14
CA ASP A 38 31.08 7.34 -13.34
C ASP A 38 30.43 8.67 -12.96
N LYS A 39 30.66 9.70 -13.79
CA LYS A 39 30.04 11.01 -13.65
C LYS A 39 28.53 10.90 -13.95
N ILE A 40 27.73 11.16 -12.93
CA ILE A 40 26.27 11.28 -13.05
C ILE A 40 25.87 12.74 -13.00
N THR A 41 25.15 13.19 -14.02
CA THR A 41 24.59 14.55 -14.06
C THR A 41 23.16 14.59 -13.50
N PRO A 42 22.68 15.75 -13.04
CA PRO A 42 21.28 15.92 -12.63
C PRO A 42 20.30 15.57 -13.75
N ASP A 43 20.64 15.85 -15.01
CA ASP A 43 19.79 15.52 -16.17
C ASP A 43 19.67 14.01 -16.39
N PHE A 44 20.75 13.25 -16.13
CA PHE A 44 20.71 11.80 -16.15
C PHE A 44 19.84 11.24 -15.00
N LEU A 45 19.94 11.82 -13.81
CA LEU A 45 19.05 11.44 -12.69
C LEU A 45 17.60 11.75 -13.02
N ARG A 46 17.33 12.93 -13.60
CA ARG A 46 15.98 13.35 -13.99
C ARG A 46 15.36 12.37 -14.99
N SER A 47 16.11 11.93 -16.01
CA SER A 47 15.60 10.97 -17.00
C SER A 47 15.27 9.59 -16.43
N ARG A 48 15.78 9.24 -15.24
CA ARG A 48 15.39 8.02 -14.51
C ARG A 48 14.29 8.25 -13.49
N VAL A 49 14.37 9.34 -12.73
CA VAL A 49 13.41 9.67 -11.67
C VAL A 49 12.05 10.05 -12.26
N GLU A 50 12.01 10.85 -13.32
CA GLU A 50 10.74 11.36 -13.88
C GLU A 50 9.83 10.26 -14.42
N PRO A 51 10.30 9.27 -15.22
CA PRO A 51 9.44 8.18 -15.66
C PRO A 51 8.89 7.35 -14.50
N TRP A 52 9.73 7.06 -13.50
CA TRP A 52 9.31 6.33 -12.30
C TRP A 52 8.28 7.12 -11.50
N LEU A 53 8.54 8.41 -11.25
CA LEU A 53 7.64 9.28 -10.51
C LEU A 53 6.32 9.51 -11.28
N THR A 54 6.38 9.61 -12.61
CA THR A 54 5.20 9.70 -13.47
C THR A 54 4.39 8.42 -13.42
N ALA A 55 5.02 7.25 -13.52
CA ALA A 55 4.36 5.96 -13.37
C ALA A 55 3.75 5.80 -11.96
N LEU A 56 4.44 6.30 -10.94
CA LEU A 56 3.95 6.33 -9.56
C LEU A 56 2.68 7.20 -9.49
N PHE A 57 2.71 8.43 -10.00
CA PHE A 57 1.55 9.34 -10.00
C PHE A 57 0.39 8.86 -10.90
N GLN A 58 0.69 8.10 -11.95
CA GLN A 58 -0.32 7.44 -12.79
C GLN A 58 -0.89 6.18 -12.11
N SER A 59 -0.21 5.62 -11.11
CA SER A 59 -0.77 4.53 -10.33
C SER A 59 -1.89 5.08 -9.43
N GLU A 60 -3.10 4.58 -9.65
CA GLU A 60 -4.29 4.89 -8.84
C GLU A 60 -4.02 4.67 -7.34
N HIS A 61 -3.11 3.75 -7.02
CA HIS A 61 -2.67 3.43 -5.66
C HIS A 61 -1.83 4.53 -5.00
N LEU A 62 -0.99 5.29 -5.72
CA LEU A 62 -0.28 6.44 -5.13
C LEU A 62 -1.26 7.54 -4.72
N ASN A 63 -2.34 7.74 -5.48
CA ASN A 63 -3.33 8.76 -5.14
C ASN A 63 -4.05 8.42 -3.82
N ILE A 64 -4.26 7.13 -3.54
CA ILE A 64 -4.75 6.64 -2.24
C ILE A 64 -3.68 6.81 -1.15
N LEU A 65 -2.42 6.48 -1.43
CA LEU A 65 -1.32 6.55 -0.46
C LEU A 65 -0.93 7.99 -0.10
N ILE A 66 -0.91 8.91 -1.07
CA ILE A 66 -0.69 10.34 -0.85
C ILE A 66 -1.95 10.95 -0.24
N GLY A 67 -3.14 10.69 -0.79
CA GLY A 67 -4.38 11.27 -0.29
C GLY A 67 -4.68 10.89 1.16
N ALA A 68 -4.54 9.61 1.52
CA ALA A 68 -4.79 9.15 2.88
C ALA A 68 -3.55 9.20 3.76
N GLY A 69 -2.36 8.87 3.26
CA GLY A 69 -1.12 8.83 4.05
C GLY A 69 -0.59 10.21 4.41
N LEU A 70 -0.67 11.19 3.50
CA LEU A 70 -0.29 12.58 3.81
C LEU A 70 -1.28 13.21 4.79
N SER A 71 -2.58 13.10 4.54
CA SER A 71 -3.61 13.60 5.45
C SER A 71 -3.54 12.91 6.82
N SER A 72 -3.21 11.62 6.84
CA SER A 72 -2.92 10.86 8.06
C SER A 72 -1.72 11.41 8.85
N ALA A 73 -0.60 11.68 8.18
CA ALA A 73 0.59 12.22 8.81
C ALA A 73 0.35 13.66 9.33
N ILE A 74 -0.33 14.49 8.55
CA ILE A 74 -0.72 15.85 8.97
C ILE A 74 -1.68 15.78 10.15
N GLN A 75 -2.64 14.85 10.17
CA GLN A 75 -3.52 14.64 11.32
C GLN A 75 -2.71 14.30 12.56
N GLU A 76 -1.80 13.32 12.48
CA GLU A 76 -0.99 12.91 13.62
C GLU A 76 -0.12 14.05 14.14
N SER A 77 0.49 14.84 13.25
CA SER A 77 1.27 16.03 13.62
C SER A 77 0.41 17.13 14.26
N ALA A 78 -0.72 17.48 13.65
CA ALA A 78 -1.56 18.59 14.10
C ALA A 78 -2.40 18.28 15.34
N THR A 79 -2.65 17.00 15.62
CA THR A 79 -3.58 16.58 16.68
C THR A 79 -2.96 15.67 17.73
N GLY A 80 -1.78 15.10 17.47
CA GLY A 80 -1.16 14.05 18.29
C GLY A 80 -1.90 12.71 18.24
N THR A 81 -2.94 12.57 17.42
CA THR A 81 -3.75 11.35 17.33
C THR A 81 -3.46 10.56 16.06
N LYS A 82 -3.32 9.24 16.20
CA LYS A 82 -3.12 8.38 15.04
C LYS A 82 -4.38 8.29 14.19
N PRO A 83 -4.25 8.32 12.85
CA PRO A 83 -5.37 8.16 11.94
C PRO A 83 -5.96 6.74 12.04
N GLN A 84 -7.29 6.64 11.98
CA GLN A 84 -8.04 5.40 12.20
C GLN A 84 -8.25 4.56 10.92
N GLY A 85 -7.60 4.90 9.80
CA GLY A 85 -7.89 4.29 8.50
C GLY A 85 -6.94 3.18 8.01
N MET A 86 -5.67 3.18 8.44
CA MET A 86 -4.65 2.28 7.82
C MET A 86 -4.40 0.99 8.60
N GLY A 87 -5.33 0.59 9.47
CA GLY A 87 -5.23 -0.61 10.29
C GLY A 87 -5.54 -1.90 9.53
N TRP A 88 -5.05 -3.02 10.04
CA TRP A 88 -5.43 -4.35 9.55
C TRP A 88 -6.95 -4.57 9.70
N ILE A 89 -7.60 -5.20 8.72
CA ILE A 89 -9.02 -5.56 8.80
C ILE A 89 -9.14 -6.83 9.65
N GLU A 90 -9.57 -6.66 10.90
CA GLU A 90 -9.65 -7.75 11.89
C GLU A 90 -11.01 -8.47 11.91
N ASP A 91 -12.06 -7.86 11.38
CA ASP A 91 -13.45 -8.28 11.57
C ASP A 91 -14.10 -8.91 10.32
N LEU A 92 -13.28 -9.47 9.41
CA LEU A 92 -13.76 -10.30 8.29
C LEU A 92 -14.45 -11.56 8.82
N LYS A 93 -15.69 -11.79 8.41
CA LYS A 93 -16.49 -12.96 8.81
C LYS A 93 -16.25 -14.16 7.92
N VAL A 94 -15.87 -13.93 6.66
CA VAL A 94 -15.61 -14.98 5.68
C VAL A 94 -14.17 -14.91 5.18
N CYS A 95 -13.58 -16.07 4.91
CA CYS A 95 -12.25 -16.20 4.30
C CYS A 95 -11.07 -15.54 5.06
N LYS A 96 -11.26 -15.08 6.31
CA LYS A 96 -10.24 -14.33 7.05
C LYS A 96 -8.92 -15.09 7.16
N ALA A 97 -8.98 -16.35 7.57
CA ALA A 97 -7.78 -17.17 7.80
C ALA A 97 -7.01 -17.40 6.49
N GLU A 98 -7.73 -17.64 5.39
CA GLU A 98 -7.15 -17.86 4.07
C GLU A 98 -6.50 -16.58 3.55
N ILE A 99 -7.16 -15.44 3.70
CA ILE A 99 -6.63 -14.12 3.31
C ILE A 99 -5.37 -13.82 4.12
N ASP A 100 -5.44 -13.91 5.45
CA ASP A 100 -4.32 -13.59 6.33
C ASP A 100 -3.10 -14.49 6.04
N SER A 101 -3.33 -15.78 5.80
CA SER A 101 -2.28 -16.73 5.43
C SER A 101 -1.67 -16.42 4.06
N TYR A 102 -2.48 -16.01 3.08
CA TYR A 102 -2.00 -15.67 1.74
C TYR A 102 -1.20 -14.36 1.74
N VAL A 103 -1.65 -13.36 2.51
CA VAL A 103 -0.90 -12.11 2.71
C VAL A 103 0.45 -12.38 3.36
N ALA A 104 0.50 -13.17 4.42
CA ALA A 104 1.76 -13.52 5.08
C ALA A 104 2.73 -14.21 4.11
N LYS A 105 2.24 -15.18 3.33
CA LYS A 105 3.04 -15.91 2.34
C LYS A 105 3.60 -14.98 1.25
N THR A 106 2.78 -14.10 0.70
CA THR A 106 3.18 -13.20 -0.40
C THR A 106 4.10 -12.08 0.07
N ALA A 107 3.89 -11.56 1.28
CA ALA A 107 4.78 -10.58 1.90
C ALA A 107 6.18 -11.17 2.16
N ASP A 108 6.25 -12.38 2.70
CA ASP A 108 7.51 -13.10 2.94
C ASP A 108 8.24 -13.41 1.62
N ALA A 109 7.52 -13.92 0.61
CA ALA A 109 8.09 -14.19 -0.71
C ALA A 109 8.65 -12.94 -1.41
N SER A 110 8.10 -11.76 -1.12
CA SER A 110 8.59 -10.48 -1.63
C SER A 110 9.77 -9.89 -0.82
N GLY A 111 10.23 -10.57 0.23
CA GLY A 111 11.31 -10.09 1.11
C GLY A 111 10.91 -8.92 2.01
N ARG A 112 9.61 -8.54 2.05
CA ARG A 112 9.10 -7.44 2.89
C ARG A 112 8.80 -7.86 4.33
N GLY A 113 8.73 -9.17 4.60
CA GLY A 113 8.39 -9.70 5.92
C GLY A 113 6.89 -9.67 6.18
N LYS A 114 6.41 -8.78 7.05
CA LYS A 114 4.99 -8.69 7.41
C LYS A 114 4.19 -7.89 6.38
N GLY A 115 3.06 -8.44 5.92
CA GLY A 115 2.17 -7.75 5.00
C GLY A 115 1.46 -6.54 5.63
N ASN A 116 1.07 -5.59 4.79
CA ASN A 116 0.32 -4.40 5.18
C ASN A 116 -1.17 -4.48 4.77
N ILE A 117 -1.95 -3.44 5.09
CA ILE A 117 -3.37 -3.36 4.71
C ILE A 117 -3.57 -3.44 3.18
N GLU A 118 -2.65 -2.92 2.38
CA GLU A 118 -2.75 -2.97 0.92
C GLU A 118 -2.62 -4.40 0.40
N ASP A 119 -1.73 -5.19 0.99
CA ASP A 119 -1.59 -6.60 0.67
C ASP A 119 -2.90 -7.35 1.02
N GLN A 120 -3.56 -6.98 2.12
CA GLN A 120 -4.85 -7.53 2.50
C GLN A 120 -5.97 -7.14 1.52
N ILE A 121 -6.08 -5.86 1.15
CA ILE A 121 -7.07 -5.38 0.17
C ILE A 121 -6.84 -6.03 -1.20
N ARG A 122 -5.57 -6.16 -1.63
CA ARG A 122 -5.21 -6.87 -2.87
C ARG A 122 -5.68 -8.31 -2.85
N SER A 123 -5.38 -9.02 -1.76
CA SER A 123 -5.77 -10.42 -1.57
C SER A 123 -7.29 -10.61 -1.55
N ILE A 124 -8.03 -9.69 -0.92
CA ILE A 124 -9.50 -9.68 -0.93
C ILE A 124 -10.02 -9.50 -2.36
N ASN A 125 -9.51 -8.54 -3.12
CA ASN A 125 -9.93 -8.29 -4.51
C ASN A 125 -9.63 -9.50 -5.42
N GLU A 126 -8.46 -10.10 -5.30
CA GLU A 126 -8.08 -11.33 -6.03
C GLU A 126 -9.05 -12.48 -5.69
N LEU A 127 -9.38 -12.66 -4.41
CA LEU A 127 -10.31 -13.68 -3.97
C LEU A 127 -11.74 -13.43 -4.46
N ILE A 128 -12.23 -12.19 -4.42
CA ILE A 128 -13.53 -11.81 -4.98
C ILE A 128 -13.59 -12.22 -6.45
N LYS A 129 -12.56 -11.90 -7.24
CA LYS A 129 -12.49 -12.29 -8.66
C LYS A 129 -12.49 -13.81 -8.83
N GLY A 130 -11.73 -14.53 -8.00
CA GLY A 130 -11.74 -16.00 -7.99
C GLY A 130 -13.12 -16.57 -7.70
N LEU A 131 -13.82 -16.05 -6.69
CA LEU A 131 -15.17 -16.47 -6.32
C LEU A 131 -16.20 -16.11 -7.40
N GLU A 132 -16.10 -14.95 -8.05
CA GLU A 132 -16.94 -14.58 -9.20
C GLU A 132 -16.81 -15.61 -10.33
N ILE A 133 -15.58 -16.00 -10.66
CA ILE A 133 -15.31 -17.02 -11.69
C ILE A 133 -15.91 -18.37 -11.29
N LEU A 134 -15.70 -18.79 -10.04
CA LEU A 134 -16.20 -20.08 -9.54
C LEU A 134 -17.73 -20.15 -9.42
N THR A 135 -18.38 -19.01 -9.22
CA THR A 135 -19.84 -18.93 -9.01
C THR A 135 -20.62 -18.58 -10.28
N VAL A 136 -19.95 -18.35 -11.42
CA VAL A 136 -20.59 -17.90 -12.67
C VAL A 136 -21.68 -18.85 -13.18
N GLN A 137 -21.49 -20.16 -13.00
CA GLN A 137 -22.46 -21.17 -13.43
C GLN A 137 -23.66 -21.28 -12.48
N ASN A 138 -23.59 -20.61 -11.31
CA ASN A 138 -24.64 -20.56 -10.29
C ASN A 138 -25.20 -21.96 -9.93
N LEU A 139 -24.31 -22.94 -9.86
CA LEU A 139 -24.69 -24.32 -9.54
C LEU A 139 -25.16 -24.41 -8.08
N PRO A 140 -26.21 -25.19 -7.79
CA PRO A 140 -26.66 -25.40 -6.42
C PRO A 140 -25.59 -26.15 -5.62
N VAL A 141 -25.44 -25.79 -4.35
CA VAL A 141 -24.52 -26.48 -3.44
C VAL A 141 -25.03 -27.92 -3.24
N PRO A 142 -24.22 -28.95 -3.53
CA PRO A 142 -24.65 -30.32 -3.35
C PRO A 142 -24.91 -30.63 -1.87
N PRO A 143 -25.77 -31.61 -1.55
CA PRO A 143 -25.95 -32.06 -0.17
C PRO A 143 -24.62 -32.61 0.36
N SER A 144 -24.33 -32.28 1.63
CA SER A 144 -23.09 -32.72 2.26
C SER A 144 -23.15 -34.21 2.59
N PRO A 145 -22.02 -34.94 2.50
CA PRO A 145 -21.98 -36.35 2.87
C PRO A 145 -22.40 -36.57 4.33
N PRO A 146 -23.03 -37.71 4.67
CA PRO A 146 -23.38 -38.02 6.05
C PRO A 146 -22.15 -37.96 6.97
N GLY A 147 -22.20 -37.13 8.01
CA GLY A 147 -21.12 -36.95 8.98
C GLY A 147 -20.01 -35.98 8.56
N ALA A 148 -20.07 -35.37 7.37
CA ALA A 148 -19.13 -34.34 6.94
C ALA A 148 -19.68 -32.93 7.24
N PRO A 149 -18.81 -31.91 7.45
CA PRO A 149 -19.24 -30.52 7.56
C PRO A 149 -19.89 -30.05 6.26
N SER A 150 -20.79 -29.07 6.39
CA SER A 150 -21.46 -28.47 5.24
C SER A 150 -20.46 -27.90 4.23
N TYR A 151 -20.70 -28.14 2.94
CA TYR A 151 -19.93 -27.47 1.89
C TYR A 151 -20.05 -25.94 2.01
N ARG A 152 -18.96 -25.26 1.67
CA ARG A 152 -18.93 -23.80 1.61
C ARG A 152 -19.91 -23.28 0.57
N ASN A 153 -20.64 -22.22 0.94
CA ASN A 153 -21.50 -21.53 0.02
C ASN A 153 -20.74 -20.37 -0.61
N LEU A 154 -19.99 -20.66 -1.67
CA LEU A 154 -19.12 -19.69 -2.34
C LEU A 154 -19.87 -18.43 -2.81
N LYS A 155 -21.15 -18.58 -3.19
CA LYS A 155 -21.98 -17.44 -3.60
C LYS A 155 -22.32 -16.53 -2.41
N SER A 156 -22.69 -17.11 -1.27
CA SER A 156 -22.94 -16.35 -0.05
C SER A 156 -21.66 -15.66 0.44
N GLU A 157 -20.53 -16.36 0.38
CA GLU A 157 -19.23 -15.81 0.77
C GLU A 157 -18.79 -14.68 -0.17
N LEU A 158 -19.01 -14.80 -1.49
CA LEU A 158 -18.74 -13.72 -2.44
C LEU A 158 -19.54 -12.45 -2.11
N VAL A 159 -20.83 -12.60 -1.78
CA VAL A 159 -21.69 -11.46 -1.41
C VAL A 159 -21.22 -10.85 -0.09
N GLU A 160 -20.96 -11.67 0.93
CA GLU A 160 -20.49 -11.17 2.22
C GLU A 160 -19.13 -10.47 2.09
N LEU A 161 -18.17 -11.05 1.35
CA LEU A 161 -16.84 -10.48 1.16
C LEU A 161 -16.88 -9.15 0.40
N ASN A 162 -17.77 -9.01 -0.60
CA ASN A 162 -18.00 -7.72 -1.28
C ASN A 162 -18.58 -6.66 -0.34
N ASN A 163 -19.56 -7.04 0.50
CA ASN A 163 -20.15 -6.15 1.49
C ASN A 163 -19.12 -5.72 2.53
N GLU A 164 -18.26 -6.65 2.98
CA GLU A 164 -17.19 -6.39 3.93
C GLU A 164 -16.14 -5.45 3.36
N LEU A 165 -15.67 -5.69 2.13
CA LEU A 165 -14.71 -4.80 1.48
C LEU A 165 -15.30 -3.39 1.32
N THR A 166 -16.54 -3.28 0.84
CA THR A 166 -17.23 -2.00 0.67
C THR A 166 -17.40 -1.27 2.00
N ARG A 167 -17.77 -1.99 3.07
CA ARG A 167 -17.86 -1.44 4.43
C ARG A 167 -16.50 -0.92 4.90
N CYS A 168 -15.42 -1.69 4.72
CA CYS A 168 -14.08 -1.29 5.13
C CYS A 168 -13.61 -0.03 4.39
N LEU A 169 -13.81 0.03 3.08
CA LEU A 169 -13.47 1.21 2.28
C LEU A 169 -14.30 2.44 2.69
N LYS A 170 -15.56 2.26 3.05
CA LYS A 170 -16.40 3.33 3.58
C LYS A 170 -15.88 3.83 4.94
N LEU A 171 -15.59 2.93 5.88
CA LEU A 171 -15.02 3.29 7.18
C LEU A 171 -13.69 4.02 7.04
N PHE A 172 -12.87 3.60 6.07
CA PHE A 172 -11.64 4.30 5.73
C PHE A 172 -11.91 5.73 5.27
N SER A 173 -12.81 5.92 4.29
CA SER A 173 -13.20 7.24 3.81
C SER A 173 -13.74 8.13 4.93
N ASP A 174 -14.63 7.59 5.76
CA ASP A 174 -15.21 8.29 6.91
C ASP A 174 -14.10 8.70 7.92
N SER A 175 -13.11 7.81 8.14
CA SER A 175 -11.95 8.11 8.99
C SER A 175 -11.10 9.24 8.43
N VAL A 176 -10.84 9.27 7.12
CA VAL A 176 -10.06 10.35 6.49
C VAL A 176 -10.78 11.69 6.64
N SER A 177 -12.07 11.74 6.31
CA SER A 177 -12.89 12.95 6.49
C SER A 177 -12.96 13.41 7.95
N TYR A 178 -13.00 12.48 8.89
CA TYR A 178 -12.92 12.80 10.31
C TYR A 178 -11.55 13.37 10.70
N GLY A 179 -10.46 12.80 10.20
CA GLY A 179 -9.10 13.32 10.39
C GLY A 179 -8.93 14.75 9.89
N GLU A 180 -9.44 15.05 8.69
CA GLU A 180 -9.45 16.40 8.12
C GLU A 180 -10.23 17.40 8.99
N LYS A 181 -11.39 16.97 9.51
CA LYS A 181 -12.16 17.77 10.47
C LYS A 181 -11.34 18.06 11.72
N LEU A 182 -10.63 17.06 12.26
CA LEU A 182 -9.79 17.25 13.45
C LEU A 182 -8.65 18.23 13.18
N ILE A 183 -7.99 18.17 12.01
CA ILE A 183 -6.96 19.13 11.62
C ILE A 183 -7.56 20.54 11.60
N ARG A 184 -8.73 20.73 10.98
CA ARG A 184 -9.42 22.02 10.93
C ARG A 184 -9.74 22.56 12.33
N ASP A 185 -10.14 21.69 13.25
CA ASP A 185 -10.59 22.07 14.58
C ASP A 185 -9.42 22.11 15.62
N ALA A 186 -8.19 21.73 15.24
CA ALA A 186 -7.00 21.71 16.10
C ALA A 186 -6.53 23.11 16.55
N ASN A 187 -5.75 23.17 17.64
CA ASN A 187 -5.20 24.42 18.17
C ASN A 187 -4.24 25.08 17.16
N ASN A 188 -4.22 26.42 17.12
CA ASN A 188 -3.43 27.18 16.15
C ASN A 188 -1.92 26.94 16.31
N ASP A 189 -1.41 26.81 17.53
CA ASP A 189 0.03 26.60 17.76
C ASP A 189 0.51 25.27 17.13
N LEU A 190 -0.25 24.20 17.31
CA LEU A 190 0.03 22.87 16.73
C LEU A 190 -0.10 22.85 15.20
N LYS A 191 -1.03 23.63 14.64
CA LYS A 191 -1.15 23.81 13.19
C LYS A 191 0.08 24.51 12.64
N THR A 192 0.53 25.59 13.29
CA THR A 192 1.70 26.33 12.83
C THR A 192 2.95 25.47 12.84
N GLU A 193 3.21 24.70 13.90
CA GLU A 193 4.34 23.75 13.95
C GLU A 193 4.26 22.65 12.87
N THR A 194 3.06 22.16 12.54
CA THR A 194 2.88 21.10 11.55
C THR A 194 3.23 21.53 10.12
N PHE A 195 3.12 22.81 9.79
CA PHE A 195 3.32 23.34 8.44
C PHE A 195 4.59 24.21 8.28
N THR A 196 5.43 24.30 9.31
CA THR A 196 6.76 24.97 9.29
C THR A 196 7.89 23.96 9.15
#